data_AF-A0A1H2WLK0-F1
#
_entry.id   AF-A0A1H2WLK0-F1
#
_cell.length_a   1.000
_cell.length_b   1.000
_cell.length_c   1.000
_cell.angle_alpha   90.00
_cell.angle_beta   90.00
_cell.angle_gamma   90.00
#
_symmetry.space_group_name_H-M   'P 1'
#
loop_
_entity.id
_entity.type
_entity.pdbx_description
1 polymer ?
#
loop_
_entity_poly.entity_id
_entity_poly.type
_entity_poly.pdbx_seq_one_letter_code
_entity_poly.pdbx_strand_id
1 'polypeptide(L)' 'MYAVESLRIHFRDCPDVYVSGNMFVYYEQGNPKTVVARDVFVVMGAPSHDRASYKLW' A
#
# COMPACT_ATOMS: atom_id res chain seq x y z
N MET A 1 10.98 -14.47 5.83
CA MET A 1 9.53 -14.21 5.81
C MET A 1 9.36 -12.70 5.79
N TYR A 2 8.97 -12.11 4.67
CA TYR A 2 8.88 -10.66 4.51
C TYR A 2 7.65 -10.12 5.27
N ALA A 3 7.78 -8.99 5.96
CA ALA A 3 6.68 -8.42 6.76
C ALA A 3 5.40 -8.11 5.94
N VAL A 4 5.54 -7.79 4.64
CA VAL A 4 4.41 -7.65 3.71
C VAL A 4 3.61 -8.95 3.59
N GLU A 5 4.30 -10.09 3.50
CA GLU A 5 3.66 -11.38 3.29
C GLU A 5 2.92 -11.86 4.55
N SER A 6 3.52 -11.65 5.73
CA SER A 6 2.83 -11.88 7.00
C SER A 6 1.54 -11.06 7.12
N LEU A 7 1.57 -9.79 6.70
CA LEU A 7 0.39 -8.92 6.71
C LEU A 7 -0.65 -9.31 5.65
N ARG A 8 -0.23 -9.73 4.46
CA ARG A 8 -1.15 -10.26 3.43
C ARG A 8 -1.87 -11.52 3.89
N ILE A 9 -1.18 -12.38 4.64
CA ILE A 9 -1.80 -13.55 5.26
C ILE A 9 -2.77 -13.12 6.36
N HIS A 10 -2.37 -12.17 7.21
CA HIS A 10 -3.21 -11.68 8.30
C HIS A 10 -4.53 -11.04 7.82
N PHE A 11 -4.49 -10.28 6.72
CA PHE A 11 -5.64 -9.59 6.14
C PHE A 11 -6.25 -10.30 4.93
N ARG A 12 -5.98 -11.60 4.74
CA ARG A 12 -6.42 -12.34 3.54
C ARG A 12 -7.94 -12.30 3.34
N ASP A 13 -8.71 -12.34 4.42
CA ASP A 13 -10.17 -12.35 4.40
C ASP A 13 -10.79 -10.95 4.51
N CYS A 14 -9.98 -9.89 4.45
CA CYS A 14 -10.41 -8.49 4.49
C CYS A 14 -10.22 -7.86 3.09
N PRO A 15 -11.22 -7.96 2.18
CA PRO A 15 -11.08 -7.46 0.81
C PRO A 15 -10.91 -5.93 0.73
N ASP A 16 -11.28 -5.23 1.80
CA ASP A 16 -11.16 -3.79 2.01
C ASP A 16 -9.82 -3.36 2.63
N VAL A 17 -8.84 -4.26 2.74
CA VAL A 17 -7.50 -3.95 3.25
C VAL A 17 -6.45 -4.17 2.17
N TYR A 18 -5.70 -3.12 1.86
CA TYR A 18 -4.58 -3.17 0.93
C TYR A 18 -3.25 -3.27 1.67
N VAL A 19 -2.48 -4.31 1.40
CA VAL A 19 -1.15 -4.54 1.97
C VAL A 19 -0.09 -4.56 0.88
N SER A 20 0.88 -3.66 1.00
CA SER A 20 1.99 -3.57 0.07
C SER A 20 3.26 -3.05 0.74
N GLY A 21 4.35 -3.04 0.00
CA GLY A 21 5.66 -2.62 0.44
C GLY A 21 6.56 -2.39 -0.75
N ASN A 22 7.68 -1.70 -0.53
CA ASN A 22 8.64 -1.33 -1.57
C ASN A 22 7.98 -0.63 -2.78
N MET A 23 7.03 0.27 -2.48
CA MET A 23 6.27 1.01 -3.47
C MET A 23 6.21 2.49 -3.10
N PHE A 24 6.18 3.34 -4.12
CA PHE A 24 5.98 4.78 -3.96
C PHE A 24 4.54 5.12 -3.56
N VAL A 25 4.42 5.88 -2.48
CA VAL A 25 3.18 6.46 -1.98
C VAL A 25 3.21 7.97 -2.17
N TYR A 26 2.34 8.48 -3.05
CA TYR A 26 2.16 9.90 -3.31
C TYR A 26 1.04 10.46 -2.45
N TYR A 27 1.36 11.46 -1.63
CA TYR A 27 0.40 12.04 -0.68
C TYR A 27 -0.10 13.44 -1.04
N GLU A 28 0.52 14.12 -2.01
CA GLU A 28 0.02 15.39 -2.57
C GLU A 28 -0.33 15.22 -4.05
N GLN A 29 -1.52 15.68 -4.44
CA GLN A 29 -1.97 15.63 -5.83
C GLN A 29 -1.18 16.65 -6.67
N GLY A 30 -0.64 16.20 -7.81
CA GLY A 30 0.05 17.06 -8.78
C GLY A 30 1.53 17.35 -8.47
N ASN A 31 2.04 16.95 -7.31
CA ASN A 31 3.45 17.13 -6.95
C ASN A 31 4.20 15.79 -6.90
N PRO A 32 4.94 15.41 -7.97
CA PRO A 32 5.64 14.12 -8.02
C PRO A 32 6.79 14.00 -7.01
N LYS A 33 7.20 15.08 -6.34
CA LYS A 33 8.25 15.07 -5.31
C LYS A 33 7.73 14.67 -3.92
N THR A 34 6.42 14.66 -3.72
CA THR A 34 5.78 14.28 -2.45
C THR A 34 5.54 12.78 -2.37
N VAL A 35 6.64 12.03 -2.41
CA VAL A 35 6.61 10.57 -2.41
C VAL A 35 7.30 10.03 -1.18
N VAL A 36 6.73 8.99 -0.58
CA VAL A 36 7.37 8.19 0.46
C VAL A 36 7.54 6.77 -0.09
N ALA A 37 8.77 6.27 -0.08
CA ALA A 37 9.06 4.86 -0.29
C ALA A 37 9.11 4.17 1.07
N ARG A 38 8.18 3.25 1.32
CA ARG A 38 8.06 2.57 2.62
C ARG A 38 8.20 1.07 2.42
N ASP A 39 9.00 0.44 3.26
CA ASP A 39 9.26 -1.00 3.17
C ASP A 39 7.98 -1.83 3.32
N VAL A 40 7.03 -1.36 4.13
CA VAL A 40 5.73 -1.98 4.39
C VAL A 40 4.69 -0.93 4.79
N PHE A 41 3.46 -1.05 4.27
CA PHE A 41 2.31 -0.29 4.74
C PHE A 41 0.99 -1.04 4.53
N VAL A 42 -0.04 -0.61 5.26
CA VAL A 42 -1.41 -1.12 5.21
C VAL A 42 -2.36 0.05 5.00
N VAL A 43 -3.33 -0.10 4.11
CA VAL A 43 -4.39 0.88 3.90
C VAL A 43 -5.73 0.22 4.16
N MET A 44 -6.48 0.78 5.10
CA MET A 44 -7.85 0.36 5.43
C MET A 44 -8.85 1.01 4.46
N GLY A 45 -9.92 0.29 4.11
CA GLY A 45 -10.96 0.76 3.19
C GLY A 45 -10.53 0.80 1.72
N ALA A 46 -9.40 0.18 1.37
CA ALA A 46 -8.87 0.15 0.00
C ALA A 46 -8.92 -1.28 -0.55
N PRO A 47 -9.47 -1.49 -1.75
CA PRO A 47 -9.54 -2.83 -2.34
C PRO A 47 -8.15 -3.41 -2.56
N SER A 48 -8.03 -4.70 -2.24
CA SER A 48 -6.81 -5.48 -2.39
C SER A 48 -6.61 -5.90 -3.86
N HIS A 49 -5.77 -5.17 -4.59
CA HIS A 49 -5.37 -5.49 -5.96
C HIS A 49 -3.97 -4.97 -6.27
N ASP A 50 -3.30 -5.51 -7.30
CA ASP A 50 -1.94 -5.10 -7.65
C ASP A 50 -1.89 -3.67 -8.18
N ARG A 51 -0.89 -2.91 -7.69
CA ARG A 51 -0.66 -1.51 -8.05
C ARG A 51 0.82 -1.29 -8.28
N ALA A 52 1.14 -0.44 -9.26
CA ALA A 52 2.51 0.02 -9.49
C ALA A 52 2.89 1.23 -8.62
N SER A 53 1.90 2.02 -8.18
CA SER A 53 2.07 3.14 -7.26
C SER A 53 0.79 3.36 -6.45
N TYR A 54 0.92 3.97 -5.27
CA TYR A 54 -0.22 4.38 -4.45
C TYR A 54 -0.36 5.91 -4.46
N LYS A 55 -1.56 6.41 -4.73
CA LYS A 55 -1.91 7.83 -4.70
C LYS A 55 -3.07 8.01 -3.71
N LEU A 56 -3.01 9.02 -2.85
CA LEU A 56 -4.03 9.24 -1.81
C LEU A 56 -5.37 9.82 -2.33
N TRP A 57 -5.44 10.20 -3.61
CA TRP A 57 -6.62 10.82 -4.24
C TRP A 57 -7.27 9.89 -5.28
#